data_AF-A0A916HMD5-F1
#
_entry.id   AF-A0A916HMD5-F1
#
_cell.length_a   1.000
_cell.length_b   1.000
_cell.length_c   1.000
_cell.angle_alpha   90.00
_cell.angle_beta   90.00
_cell.angle_gamma   90.00
#
_symmetry.space_group_name_H-M   'P 1'
#
loop_
_entity.id
_entity.type
_entity.pdbx_description
1 polymer ?
#
loop_
_entity_poly.entity_id
_entity_poly.type
_entity_poly.pdbx_seq_one_letter_code
_entity_poly.pdbx_strand_id
1 'polypeptide(L)'
;YFEKHIPELNLPTDLDESGWWNRPFESDEERQPRADRVLAELLARHGNRDGQPEERVALVSHGGFFMRFMCSLLKLPWRQGAHDMKSWFLLNNCSISRFDIDNKWGITVCYLNRTDHLPSHLISE
;
A
#
# COMPACT_ATOMS: atom_id res chain seq x y z
N TYR A 1 12.41 12.46 -19.52
CA TYR A 1 13.38 12.40 -18.40
C TYR A 1 13.68 10.95 -18.01
N PHE A 2 12.65 10.15 -17.68
CA PHE A 2 12.82 8.77 -17.20
C PHE A 2 13.59 7.85 -18.15
N GLU A 3 13.25 7.79 -19.43
CA GLU A 3 13.96 6.97 -20.43
C GLU A 3 15.48 7.19 -20.46
N LYS A 4 15.93 8.43 -20.16
CA LYS A 4 17.34 8.80 -20.16
C LYS A 4 18.06 8.49 -18.85
N HIS A 5 17.37 8.52 -17.71
CA HIS A 5 17.99 8.46 -16.38
C HIS A 5 17.65 7.20 -15.58
N ILE A 6 16.59 6.49 -15.96
CA ILE A 6 16.11 5.27 -15.32
C ILE A 6 15.68 4.29 -16.43
N PRO A 7 16.62 3.76 -17.22
CA PRO A 7 16.31 2.97 -18.42
C PRO A 7 15.61 1.63 -18.12
N GLU A 8 15.70 1.17 -16.87
CA GLU A 8 15.03 -0.04 -16.38
C GLU A 8 13.57 0.21 -15.96
N LEU A 9 13.15 1.49 -15.92
CA LEU A 9 11.78 1.86 -15.59
C LEU A 9 10.85 1.54 -16.76
N ASN A 10 10.11 0.44 -16.62
CA ASN A 10 9.04 0.09 -17.54
C ASN A 10 7.74 0.76 -17.09
N LEU A 11 7.31 1.80 -17.81
CA LEU A 11 6.03 2.45 -17.57
C LEU A 11 4.92 1.77 -18.38
N PRO A 12 3.70 1.65 -17.85
CA PRO A 12 2.53 1.24 -18.62
C PRO A 12 2.32 2.19 -19.81
N THR A 13 1.96 1.64 -20.98
CA THR A 13 1.78 2.43 -22.21
C THR A 13 0.56 3.37 -22.15
N ASP A 14 -0.34 3.12 -21.21
CA ASP A 14 -1.57 3.90 -20.96
C ASP A 14 -1.39 4.98 -19.89
N LEU A 15 -0.20 5.09 -19.27
CA LEU A 15 0.09 6.16 -18.32
C LEU A 15 0.40 7.46 -19.07
N ASP A 16 -0.54 8.40 -19.05
CA ASP A 16 -0.38 9.74 -19.63
C ASP A 16 -0.23 10.84 -18.57
N GLU A 17 -0.16 12.10 -19.01
CA GLU A 17 -0.02 13.27 -18.14
C GLU A 17 -1.31 13.64 -17.38
N SER A 18 -2.46 13.04 -17.73
CA SER A 18 -3.73 13.31 -17.05
C SER A 18 -3.82 12.66 -15.66
N GLY A 19 -2.86 11.80 -15.33
CA GLY A 19 -2.76 11.12 -14.06
C GLY A 19 -3.58 9.83 -14.00
N TRP A 20 -3.26 9.00 -13.02
CA TRP A 20 -3.79 7.64 -12.88
C TRP A 20 -5.19 7.57 -12.25
N TRP A 21 -5.70 8.67 -11.67
CA TRP A 21 -7.02 8.72 -11.03
C TRP A 21 -7.81 9.96 -11.46
N ASN A 22 -8.89 9.75 -12.22
CA ASN A 22 -9.75 10.79 -12.76
C ASN A 22 -11.25 10.56 -12.44
N ARG A 23 -11.54 9.86 -11.32
CA ARG A 23 -12.90 9.48 -10.92
C ARG A 23 -13.40 10.26 -9.70
N PRO A 24 -14.73 10.38 -9.51
CA PRO A 24 -15.30 10.91 -8.28
C PRO A 24 -14.82 10.16 -7.02
N PHE A 25 -15.05 10.78 -5.86
CA PHE A 25 -14.86 10.10 -4.58
C PHE A 25 -15.72 8.84 -4.49
N GLU A 26 -15.12 7.77 -4.00
CA GLU A 26 -15.83 6.53 -3.68
C GLU A 26 -16.79 6.72 -2.50
N SER A 27 -17.91 6.02 -2.51
CA SER A 27 -18.80 5.90 -1.36
C SER A 27 -18.09 5.17 -0.20
N ASP A 28 -18.61 5.25 1.04
CA ASP A 28 -17.91 4.61 2.16
C ASP A 28 -17.89 3.07 2.05
N GLU A 29 -18.97 2.52 1.50
CA GLU A 29 -19.22 1.09 1.28
C GLU A 29 -18.31 0.50 0.21
N GLU A 30 -17.86 1.30 -0.77
CA GLU A 30 -17.02 0.84 -1.88
C GLU A 30 -15.53 0.73 -1.51
N ARG A 31 -15.09 1.52 -0.53
CA ARG A 31 -13.67 1.72 -0.23
C ARG A 31 -13.00 0.51 0.42
N GLN A 32 -13.67 -0.21 1.33
CA GLN A 32 -13.08 -1.42 1.95
C GLN A 32 -12.98 -2.56 0.92
N PRO A 33 -14.03 -2.88 0.14
CA PRO A 33 -13.94 -3.84 -0.96
C PRO A 33 -12.87 -3.49 -2.00
N ARG A 34 -12.58 -2.20 -2.22
CA ARG A 34 -11.44 -1.79 -3.06
C ARG A 34 -10.10 -2.27 -2.48
N ALA A 35 -9.85 -2.04 -1.20
CA ALA A 35 -8.62 -2.47 -0.54
C ALA A 35 -8.47 -4.01 -0.59
N ASP A 36 -9.56 -4.75 -0.37
CA ASP A 36 -9.56 -6.21 -0.44
C ASP A 36 -9.18 -6.71 -1.85
N ARG A 37 -9.74 -6.08 -2.90
CA ARG A 37 -9.39 -6.39 -4.29
C ARG A 37 -7.93 -6.07 -4.62
N VAL A 38 -7.42 -4.92 -4.18
CA VAL A 38 -6.01 -4.55 -4.40
C VAL A 38 -5.08 -5.56 -3.74
N LEU A 39 -5.35 -5.98 -2.50
CA LEU A 39 -4.55 -7.02 -1.84
C LEU A 39 -4.61 -8.35 -2.61
N ALA A 40 -5.79 -8.78 -3.05
CA ALA A 40 -5.95 -10.00 -3.83
C ALA A 40 -5.16 -9.95 -5.15
N GLU A 41 -5.21 -8.82 -5.86
CA GLU A 41 -4.45 -8.63 -7.10
C GLU A 41 -2.94 -8.63 -6.87
N LEU A 42 -2.45 -7.98 -5.81
CA LEU A 42 -1.04 -7.98 -5.45
C LEU A 42 -0.54 -9.39 -5.16
N LEU A 43 -1.28 -10.17 -4.37
CA LEU A 43 -0.92 -11.56 -4.05
C LEU A 43 -0.97 -12.46 -5.28
N ALA A 44 -1.97 -12.29 -6.16
CA ALA A 44 -2.08 -13.10 -7.37
C ALA A 44 -0.91 -12.84 -8.35
N ARG A 45 -0.49 -11.57 -8.48
CA ARG A 45 0.57 -11.16 -9.42
C ARG A 45 1.97 -11.39 -8.85
N HIS A 46 2.21 -11.03 -7.60
CA HIS A 46 3.54 -10.90 -7.00
C HIS A 46 3.77 -11.83 -5.80
N GLY A 47 2.78 -12.65 -5.43
CA GLY A 47 2.95 -13.61 -4.34
C GLY A 47 4.05 -14.62 -4.63
N ASN A 48 4.83 -14.98 -3.61
CA ASN A 48 5.98 -15.88 -3.74
C ASN A 48 5.57 -17.23 -4.36
N ARG A 49 6.33 -17.66 -5.38
CA ARG A 49 6.16 -18.94 -6.07
C ARG A 49 7.43 -19.76 -5.95
N ASP A 50 7.29 -21.05 -5.70
CA ASP A 50 8.45 -21.95 -5.54
C ASP A 50 9.36 -21.89 -6.78
N GLY A 51 10.65 -21.69 -6.54
CA GLY A 51 11.67 -21.60 -7.59
C GLY A 51 11.70 -20.29 -8.38
N GLN A 52 10.88 -19.29 -8.03
CA GLN A 52 10.96 -17.94 -8.58
C GLN A 52 11.68 -16.98 -7.61
N PRO A 53 12.36 -15.94 -8.13
CA PRO A 53 12.95 -14.91 -7.28
C PRO A 53 11.87 -14.12 -6.53
N GLU A 54 12.22 -13.63 -5.35
CA GLU A 54 11.35 -12.73 -4.58
C GLU A 54 11.11 -11.42 -5.35
N GLU A 55 9.85 -10.99 -5.38
CA GLU A 55 9.45 -9.72 -5.98
C GLU A 55 9.32 -8.62 -4.91
N ARG A 56 9.61 -7.37 -5.30
CA ARG A 56 9.47 -6.19 -4.44
C ARG A 56 8.50 -5.22 -5.08
N VAL A 57 7.37 -4.98 -4.41
CA VAL A 57 6.34 -4.07 -4.90
C VAL A 57 6.33 -2.79 -4.06
N ALA A 58 6.46 -1.64 -4.72
CA ALA A 58 6.22 -0.35 -4.11
C ALA A 58 4.77 0.10 -4.40
N LEU A 59 3.98 0.32 -3.35
CA LEU A 59 2.63 0.86 -3.45
C LEU A 59 2.60 2.28 -2.86
N VAL A 60 2.34 3.26 -3.72
CA VAL A 60 2.16 4.65 -3.30
C VAL A 60 0.66 4.91 -3.13
N SER A 61 0.25 5.42 -1.97
CA SER A 61 -1.16 5.60 -1.64
C SER A 61 -1.39 6.77 -0.67
N HIS A 62 -2.60 6.85 -0.11
CA HIS A 62 -3.00 7.87 0.87
C HIS A 62 -3.41 7.21 2.20
N GLY A 63 -3.33 7.96 3.30
CA GLY A 63 -3.62 7.44 4.66
C GLY A 63 -5.00 6.75 4.79
N GLY A 64 -6.03 7.30 4.15
CA GLY A 64 -7.37 6.71 4.16
C GLY A 64 -7.46 5.34 3.48
N PHE A 65 -6.72 5.15 2.39
CA PHE A 65 -6.60 3.85 1.74
C PHE A 65 -5.71 2.91 2.56
N PHE A 66 -4.58 3.41 3.08
CA PHE A 66 -3.65 2.64 3.88
C PHE A 66 -4.33 1.99 5.09
N MET A 67 -5.17 2.71 5.83
CA MET A 67 -5.92 2.12 6.95
C MET A 67 -6.81 0.94 6.50
N ARG A 68 -7.49 1.08 5.35
CA ARG A 68 -8.34 0.00 4.81
C ARG A 68 -7.52 -1.17 4.30
N PHE A 69 -6.37 -0.89 3.71
CA PHE A 69 -5.40 -1.90 3.29
C PHE A 69 -4.86 -2.67 4.50
N MET A 70 -4.57 -2.00 5.61
CA MET A 70 -4.20 -2.65 6.88
C MET A 70 -5.33 -3.54 7.41
N CYS A 71 -6.60 -3.11 7.32
CA CYS A 71 -7.74 -3.96 7.65
C CYS A 71 -7.79 -5.22 6.79
N SER A 72 -7.61 -5.10 5.47
CA SER A 72 -7.56 -6.25 4.56
C SER A 72 -6.39 -7.19 4.90
N LEU A 73 -5.20 -6.62 5.08
CA LEU A 73 -3.96 -7.34 5.31
C LEU A 73 -3.99 -8.14 6.61
N LEU A 74 -4.46 -7.52 7.70
CA LEU A 74 -4.50 -8.11 9.04
C LEU A 74 -5.85 -8.75 9.39
N LYS A 75 -6.80 -8.78 8.43
CA LYS A 75 -8.18 -9.26 8.63
C LYS A 75 -8.88 -8.56 9.81
N LEU A 76 -8.66 -7.26 9.97
CA LEU A 76 -9.31 -6.45 10.99
C LEU A 76 -10.66 -5.94 10.49
N PRO A 77 -11.68 -5.87 11.35
CA PRO A 77 -12.94 -5.25 10.97
C PRO A 77 -12.78 -3.74 10.75
N TRP A 78 -13.39 -3.22 9.69
CA TRP A 78 -13.38 -1.79 9.38
C TRP A 78 -14.12 -1.00 10.47
N ARG A 79 -13.46 0.00 11.08
CA ARG A 79 -14.00 0.92 12.11
C ARG A 79 -14.57 0.28 13.39
N GLN A 80 -14.59 -1.04 13.49
CA GLN A 80 -15.01 -1.79 14.67
C GLN A 80 -13.77 -2.43 15.30
N GLY A 81 -12.72 -1.63 15.53
CA GLY A 81 -11.42 -2.15 15.99
C GLY A 81 -11.59 -3.14 17.15
N ALA A 82 -10.63 -4.04 17.33
CA ALA A 82 -10.75 -5.13 18.31
C ALA A 82 -11.26 -4.59 19.66
N HIS A 83 -12.36 -5.18 20.16
CA HIS A 83 -13.02 -4.77 21.41
C HIS A 83 -13.59 -3.34 21.40
N ASP A 84 -14.30 -2.96 20.32
CA ASP A 84 -14.99 -1.66 20.18
C ASP A 84 -14.09 -0.42 20.20
N MET A 85 -12.78 -0.62 20.06
CA MET A 85 -11.81 0.48 20.02
C MET A 85 -11.79 1.16 18.65
N LYS A 86 -11.97 2.48 18.63
CA LYS A 86 -11.68 3.27 17.42
C LYS A 86 -10.16 3.43 17.28
N SER A 87 -9.56 2.71 16.34
CA SER A 87 -8.13 2.75 16.07
C SER A 87 -7.82 3.24 14.65
N TRP A 88 -6.62 3.83 14.50
CA TRP A 88 -6.10 4.31 13.23
C TRP A 88 -4.60 4.03 13.15
N PHE A 89 -4.12 3.48 12.04
CA PHE A 89 -2.70 3.42 11.75
C PHE A 89 -2.26 4.74 11.12
N LEU A 90 -1.48 5.51 11.88
CA LEU A 90 -0.96 6.78 11.40
C LEU A 90 0.00 6.59 10.22
N LEU A 91 -0.09 7.47 9.23
CA LEU A 91 0.80 7.52 8.08
C LEU A 91 1.17 8.98 7.80
N ASN A 92 2.41 9.35 8.07
CA ASN A 92 2.94 10.65 7.69
C ASN A 92 3.11 10.74 6.17
N ASN A 93 3.07 11.95 5.64
CA ASN A 93 3.43 12.26 4.26
C ASN A 93 4.82 11.72 3.94
N CYS A 94 4.92 11.01 2.80
CA CYS A 94 6.14 10.35 2.32
C CYS A 94 6.73 9.30 3.26
N SER A 95 6.01 8.86 4.30
CA SER A 95 6.49 7.76 5.15
C SER A 95 6.51 6.42 4.41
N ILE A 96 7.37 5.53 4.87
CA ILE A 96 7.53 4.19 4.29
C ILE A 96 7.09 3.15 5.33
N SER A 97 6.22 2.23 4.90
CA SER A 97 5.83 1.05 5.66
C SER A 97 6.24 -0.18 4.86
N ARG A 98 6.79 -1.20 5.54
CA ARG A 98 7.26 -2.45 4.92
C ARG A 98 6.55 -3.65 5.51
N PHE A 99 6.13 -4.52 4.61
CA PHE A 99 5.52 -5.81 4.90
C PHE A 99 6.27 -6.87 4.11
N ASP A 100 6.58 -7.98 4.78
CA ASP A 100 7.08 -9.19 4.13
C ASP A 100 5.95 -10.23 4.13
N ILE A 101 5.70 -10.88 2.99
CA ILE A 101 4.65 -11.88 2.85
C ILE A 101 5.31 -13.19 2.43
N ASP A 102 5.12 -14.23 3.23
CA ASP A 102 5.69 -15.53 2.96
C ASP A 102 4.70 -16.67 3.27
N ASN A 103 4.88 -17.80 2.58
CA ASN A 103 3.96 -18.93 2.67
C ASN A 103 4.02 -19.68 4.01
N LYS A 104 5.04 -19.43 4.85
CA LYS A 104 5.29 -20.15 6.10
C LYS A 104 4.77 -19.39 7.33
N TRP A 105 4.97 -18.07 7.36
CA TRP A 105 4.66 -17.20 8.49
C TRP A 105 3.52 -16.23 8.18
N GLY A 106 3.05 -16.18 6.94
CA GLY A 106 2.00 -15.27 6.52
C GLY A 106 2.55 -13.86 6.31
N ILE A 107 1.99 -12.88 7.01
CA ILE A 107 2.35 -11.47 6.86
C ILE A 107 3.16 -11.02 8.06
N THR A 108 4.36 -10.50 7.79
CA THR A 108 5.21 -9.82 8.77
C THR A 108 5.13 -8.32 8.55
N VAL A 109 4.69 -7.58 9.57
CA VAL A 109 4.77 -6.11 9.59
C VAL A 109 6.18 -5.73 10.07
N CYS A 110 7.08 -5.39 9.16
CA CYS A 110 8.48 -5.11 9.51
C CYS A 110 8.64 -3.76 10.20
N TYR A 111 8.02 -2.72 9.65
CA TYR A 111 7.94 -1.39 10.23
C TYR A 111 6.82 -0.59 9.57
N LEU A 112 6.28 0.39 10.28
CA LEU A 112 5.25 1.31 9.80
C LEU A 112 5.71 2.76 9.94
N ASN A 113 5.23 3.63 9.06
CA ASN A 113 5.33 5.09 9.18
C ASN A 113 6.77 5.62 9.38
N ARG A 114 7.76 4.99 8.71
CA ARG A 114 9.17 5.36 8.83
C ARG A 114 9.48 6.63 8.05
N THR A 115 10.05 7.62 8.73
CA THR A 115 10.33 8.96 8.18
C THR A 115 11.80 9.38 8.34
N ASP A 116 12.70 8.48 8.74
CA ASP A 116 14.14 8.78 8.98
C ASP A 116 14.87 9.42 7.80
N HIS A 117 14.36 9.25 6.59
CA HIS A 117 14.91 9.86 5.36
C HIS A 117 14.51 11.33 5.18
N LEU A 118 13.58 11.83 6.01
CA LEU A 118 13.08 13.19 5.99
C LEU A 118 13.72 14.02 7.11
N PRO A 119 14.09 15.28 6.83
CA PRO A 119 14.34 16.26 7.88
C PRO A 119 13.11 16.42 8.78
N SER A 120 13.32 16.65 10.08
CA SER A 120 12.24 16.75 11.06
C SER A 120 11.17 17.79 10.73
N HIS A 121 11.54 18.89 10.08
CA HIS A 121 10.62 19.97 9.69
C HIS A 121 9.72 19.64 8.48
N LEU A 122 9.95 18.50 7.80
CA LEU A 122 9.10 18.01 6.71
C LEU A 122 8.17 16.88 7.15
N ILE A 123 8.29 16.40 8.39
CA ILE A 123 7.42 15.37 8.93
C ILE A 123 6.05 15.99 9.21
N SER A 124 5.03 15.48 8.52
CA SER A 124 3.64 15.93 8.58
C SER A 124 2.70 14.76 8.29
N GLU A 125 1.45 14.88 8.69
CA GLU A 125 0.36 13.91 8.43
C GLU A 125 -0.52 14.34 7.24
#